data_AF-A0A482VE50-F1
#
_entry.id   AF-A0A482VE50-F1
#
_cell.length_a   1.000
_cell.length_b   1.000
_cell.length_c   1.000
_cell.angle_alpha   90.00
_cell.angle_beta   90.00
_cell.angle_gamma   90.00
#
_symmetry.space_group_name_H-M   'P 1'
#
loop_
_entity.id
_entity.type
_entity.pdbx_description
1 polymer ?
#
loop_
_entity_poly.entity_id
_entity_poly.type
_entity_poly.pdbx_seq_one_letter_code
_entity_poly.pdbx_strand_id
1 'polypeptide(L)' 'PYVIRRKVTPVTYEVATREEPDTPLAKYHVSALRPFVDGNGTTQPLPVVPIRKRGRPKK' A
#
# COMPACT_ATOMS: atom_id res chain seq x y z
N PRO A 1 -6.36 0.38 12.32
CA PRO A 1 -5.29 0.65 11.33
C PRO A 1 -3.93 0.64 12.04
N TYR A 2 -2.87 0.18 11.36
CA TYR A 2 -1.53 0.11 11.94
C TYR A 2 -0.61 1.15 11.31
N VAL A 3 0.42 1.56 12.05
CA VAL A 3 1.39 2.57 11.60
C VAL A 3 2.78 1.95 11.56
N ILE A 4 3.54 2.26 10.52
CA ILE A 4 4.96 1.86 10.41
C ILE A 4 5.77 2.82 11.27
N ARG A 5 6.43 2.31 12.31
CA ARG A 5 7.27 3.10 13.21
C ARG A 5 8.68 3.28 12.65
N ARG A 6 9.31 2.19 12.23
CA ARG A 6 10.62 2.22 11.56
C ARG A 6 10.78 1.07 10.57
N LYS A 7 11.67 1.28 9.61
CA LYS A 7 12.14 0.25 8.69
C LYS A 7 13.33 -0.46 9.33
N VAL A 8 13.18 -1.74 9.65
CA VAL A 8 14.24 -2.55 10.29
C VAL A 8 15.18 -3.12 9.23
N THR A 9 14.61 -3.61 8.13
CA THR A 9 15.35 -4.11 6.96
C THR A 9 14.63 -3.63 5.69
N PRO A 10 15.17 -3.87 4.47
CA PRO A 10 14.48 -3.56 3.22
C PRO A 10 13.05 -4.10 3.14
N VAL A 11 12.79 -5.25 3.78
CA VAL A 11 11.54 -6.00 3.70
C VAL A 11 10.82 -6.16 5.03
N THR A 12 11.41 -5.75 6.15
CA THR A 12 10.84 -5.91 7.50
C THR A 12 10.62 -4.55 8.14
N TYR A 13 9.41 -4.32 8.63
CA TYR A 13 8.98 -3.08 9.28
C TYR A 13 8.55 -3.36 10.71
N GLU A 14 8.90 -2.45 11.62
CA GLU A 14 8.33 -2.43 12.96
C GLU A 14 7.03 -1.64 12.93
N VAL A 15 5.98 -2.26 13.45
CA VAL A 15 4.61 -1.77 13.37
C VAL A 15 4.10 -1.45 14.77
N ALA A 16 3.30 -0.39 14.88
CA ALA A 16 2.62 0.04 16.09
C ALA A 16 1.11 0.22 15.84
N THR A 17 0.33 0.31 16.91
CA THR A 17 -1.08 0.71 16.83
C THR A 17 -1.18 2.22 16.67
N ARG A 18 -2.35 2.71 16.23
CA ARG A 18 -2.59 4.15 16.09
C ARG A 18 -2.70 4.86 17.46
N GLU A 19 -3.21 4.14 18.45
CA GLU A 19 -3.40 4.65 19.82
C GLU A 19 -2.06 4.81 20.53
N GLU A 20 -1.12 3.89 20.30
CA GLU A 20 0.20 3.88 20.93
C GLU A 20 1.31 3.79 19.88
N PRO A 21 1.64 4.90 19.19
CA PRO A 21 2.65 4.90 18.13
C PRO A 21 4.08 4.65 18.65
N ASP A 22 4.32 4.97 19.93
CA ASP A 22 5.63 4.82 20.57
C ASP A 22 5.89 3.42 21.13
N THR A 23 4.84 2.61 21.30
CA THR A 23 4.96 1.22 21.74
C THR A 23 5.04 0.30 20.52
N PRO A 24 6.15 -0.45 20.33
CA PRO A 24 6.24 -1.37 19.21
C PRO A 24 5.32 -2.57 19.46
N LEU A 25 4.44 -2.87 18.50
CA LEU A 25 3.59 -4.05 18.57
C LEU A 25 4.39 -5.30 18.18
N ALA A 26 4.93 -5.31 16.96
CA ALA A 26 5.76 -6.40 16.44
C ALA A 26 6.47 -5.98 15.14
N LYS A 27 7.37 -6.85 14.66
CA LYS A 27 8.04 -6.71 13.36
C LYS A 27 7.37 -7.62 12.33
N TYR A 28 7.08 -7.09 11.15
CA TYR A 28 6.42 -7.81 10.07
C TYR A 28 7.18 -7.67 8.76
N HIS A 29 7.14 -8.74 7.95
CA HIS A 29 7.61 -8.70 6.57
C HIS A 29 6.60 -7.94 5.67
N VAL A 30 7.08 -7.28 4.61
CA VAL A 30 6.27 -6.48 3.69
C VAL A 30 5.11 -7.27 3.07
N SER A 31 5.30 -8.57 2.85
CA SER A 31 4.24 -9.45 2.33
C SER A 31 3.07 -9.68 3.29
N ALA A 32 3.29 -9.47 4.59
CA ALA A 32 2.25 -9.57 5.61
C ALA A 32 1.51 -8.23 5.83
N LEU A 33 2.00 -7.14 5.26
CA LEU A 33 1.40 -5.82 5.38
C LEU A 33 0.52 -5.52 4.17
N ARG A 34 -0.65 -4.94 4.43
CA ARG A 34 -1.54 -4.43 3.40
C ARG A 34 -1.66 -2.91 3.56
N PRO A 35 -1.62 -2.14 2.46
CA PRO A 35 -1.95 -0.73 2.51
C PRO A 35 -3.33 -0.55 3.13
N PHE A 36 -3.41 0.37 4.08
CA PHE A 36 -4.69 0.74 4.64
C PHE A 36 -5.46 1.58 3.63
N VAL A 37 -6.68 1.17 3.31
CA VAL A 37 -7.59 1.88 2.41
C VAL A 37 -8.70 2.47 3.27
N ASP A 38 -8.72 3.78 3.43
CA ASP A 38 -9.89 4.45 3.99
C ASP A 38 -11.10 4.22 3.07
N GLY A 39 -12.32 4.19 3.62
CA GLY A 39 -13.58 3.92 2.90
C GLY A 39 -13.87 4.81 1.68
N ASN A 40 -13.00 5.78 1.39
CA ASN A 40 -12.97 6.59 0.17
C ASN A 40 -12.15 5.94 -0.98
N GLY A 41 -11.78 4.65 -0.86
CA GLY A 41 -11.70 3.76 -2.01
C GLY A 41 -10.61 4.04 -3.05
N THR A 42 -9.43 4.49 -2.65
CA THR A 42 -8.29 4.55 -3.58
C THR A 42 -6.99 4.10 -2.93
N THR A 43 -6.48 2.95 -3.34
CA THR A 43 -5.01 2.78 -3.40
C THR A 43 -4.53 2.44 -4.79
N GLN A 44 -5.38 1.92 -5.68
CA GLN A 44 -5.12 1.93 -7.12
C GLN A 44 -6.43 2.15 -7.88
N PRO A 45 -6.61 3.27 -8.59
CA PRO A 45 -7.73 3.40 -9.51
C PRO A 45 -7.55 2.34 -10.60
N LEU A 46 -8.50 1.41 -10.71
CA LEU A 46 -8.64 0.63 -11.94
C LEU A 46 -8.85 1.64 -13.07
N PRO A 47 -8.13 1.53 -14.21
CA PRO A 47 -8.45 2.38 -15.34
C PRO A 47 -9.89 2.08 -15.75
N VAL A 48 -10.77 3.07 -15.63
CA VAL A 48 -12.21 2.94 -15.94
C VAL A 48 -12.43 2.39 -17.35
N VAL A 49 -11.46 2.62 -18.26
CA VAL A 49 -11.41 2.01 -19.59
C VAL A 49 -9.96 1.61 -19.89
N PRO A 50 -9.71 0.39 -20.39
CA PRO A 50 -8.38 0.01 -20.88
C PRO A 50 -7.93 0.91 -22.04
N ILE A 51 -6.66 1.32 -22.07
CA ILE A 51 -6.08 1.97 -23.25
C ILE A 51 -6.13 0.97 -24.40
N ARG A 52 -7.03 1.20 -25.36
CA ARG A 52 -7.04 0.47 -26.63
C ARG A 52 -5.80 0.89 -27.42
N LYS A 53 -4.97 -0.08 -27.83
CA LYS A 53 -3.87 0.14 -28.77
C LYS A 53 -4.46 0.66 -30.09
N ARG A 54 -4.49 1.98 -30.27
CA ARG A 54 -4.74 2.58 -31.58
C ARG A 54 -3.44 2.47 -32.35
N GLY A 55 -3.36 1.53 -33.29
CA GLY A 55 -2.34 1.60 -34.34
C GLY A 55 -2.56 2.85 -35.20
N ARG A 56 -1.57 3.22 -36.02
CA ARG A 56 -1.76 4.27 -37.04
C ARG A 56 -2.97 3.87 -37.90
N PRO A 57 -3.98 4.74 -38.08
CA PRO A 57 -5.01 4.50 -39.07
C PRO A 57 -4.33 4.15 -40.40
N LYS A 58 -4.73 3.03 -41.03
CA LYS A 58 -4.30 2.78 -42.40
C LYS A 58 -4.89 3.91 -43.27
N LYS A 59 -4.09 4.41 -44.21
CA LYS A 59 -4.43 5.55 -45.07
C LYS A 59 -5.77 5.35 -45.77
#